data_AF-X1LMG6-F1
#
_entry.id   AF-X1LMG6-F1
#
_cell.length_a   1.000
_cell.length_b   1.000
_cell.length_c   1.000
_cell.angle_alpha   90.00
_cell.angle_beta   90.00
_cell.angle_gamma   90.00
#
_symmetry.space_group_name_H-M   'P 1'
#
loop_
_entity.id
_entity.type
_entity.pdbx_description
1 polymer ?
#
loop_
_entity_poly.entity_id
_entity_poly.type
_entity_poly.pdbx_seq_one_letter_code
_entity_poly.pdbx_strand_id
1 'polypeptide(L)'
;MSIEVSTLEKTKYWPELLPQSTFTTIAVNAEASPPLLDLRRFPGKLLRLSEIAVERDPLVELRIRVDDLRLNTPNSNAGGLFDLAANNFQMLARNILFYNLFYYNPVGLPATKDNFRTSFGVWVQKLTVADKLKLGVPLTNDEKELDKELGISKSVEKGILPLPDRGLHI
;
A
#
# COMPACT_ATOMS: atom_id res chain seq x y z
N MET A 1 2.02 -7.30 -15.29
CA MET A 1 1.99 -5.85 -15.53
C MET A 1 2.18 -5.20 -14.16
N SER A 2 3.16 -4.31 -14.00
CA SER A 2 3.42 -3.61 -12.74
C SER A 2 2.37 -2.52 -12.51
N ILE A 3 1.94 -2.34 -11.27
CA ILE A 3 1.06 -1.25 -10.86
C ILE A 3 1.89 0.03 -10.83
N GLU A 4 1.49 1.00 -11.64
CA GLU A 4 2.10 2.32 -11.72
C GLU A 4 1.05 3.41 -11.44
N VAL A 5 1.49 4.65 -11.25
CA VAL A 5 0.58 5.80 -11.08
C VAL A 5 -0.39 5.91 -12.27
N SER A 6 0.07 5.61 -13.48
CA SER A 6 -0.77 5.55 -14.69
C SER A 6 -1.90 4.51 -14.62
N THR A 7 -1.70 3.45 -13.84
CA THR A 7 -2.71 2.40 -13.59
C THR A 7 -3.75 2.91 -12.60
N LEU A 8 -3.33 3.68 -11.58
CA LEU A 8 -4.24 4.31 -10.62
C LEU A 8 -5.19 5.32 -11.28
N GLU A 9 -4.77 6.00 -12.34
CA GLU A 9 -5.64 6.94 -13.06
C GLU A 9 -6.70 6.25 -13.93
N LYS A 10 -6.53 4.95 -14.20
CA LYS A 10 -7.45 4.16 -15.03
C LYS A 10 -8.56 3.50 -14.24
N THR A 11 -8.50 3.49 -12.91
CA THR A 11 -9.55 2.91 -12.07
C THR A 11 -10.84 3.70 -12.16
N LYS A 12 -11.96 2.99 -12.21
CA LYS A 12 -13.30 3.55 -12.46
C LYS A 12 -14.30 3.17 -11.37
N TYR A 13 -14.12 2.03 -10.72
CA TYR A 13 -15.11 1.44 -9.82
C TYR A 13 -14.61 1.46 -8.39
N TRP A 14 -14.85 2.56 -7.69
CA TRP A 14 -14.34 2.79 -6.34
C TRP A 14 -15.18 2.07 -5.27
N PRO A 15 -14.57 1.40 -4.28
CA PRO A 15 -13.15 1.03 -4.19
C PRO A 15 -12.75 -0.08 -5.18
N GLU A 16 -11.61 0.05 -5.86
CA GLU A 16 -11.13 -0.89 -6.89
C GLU A 16 -9.88 -1.64 -6.41
N LEU A 17 -9.84 -2.97 -6.54
CA LEU A 17 -8.65 -3.78 -6.26
C LEU A 17 -7.78 -3.91 -7.50
N LEU A 18 -6.51 -3.52 -7.39
CA LEU A 18 -5.47 -3.80 -8.36
C LEU A 18 -4.58 -4.93 -7.84
N PRO A 19 -4.78 -6.18 -8.30
CA PRO A 19 -3.93 -7.29 -7.90
C PRO A 19 -2.63 -7.31 -8.71
N GLN A 20 -1.52 -7.64 -8.05
CA GLN A 20 -0.24 -7.88 -8.70
C GLN A 20 0.40 -9.17 -8.16
N SER A 21 0.97 -9.95 -9.08
CA SER A 21 1.84 -11.07 -8.75
C SER A 21 3.06 -11.03 -9.66
N THR A 22 4.22 -11.34 -9.11
CA THR A 22 5.48 -11.33 -9.86
C THR A 22 6.48 -12.31 -9.31
N PHE A 23 7.38 -12.74 -10.19
CA PHE A 23 8.63 -13.39 -9.87
C PHE A 23 9.72 -12.32 -9.94
N THR A 24 10.61 -12.28 -8.95
CA THR A 24 11.71 -11.32 -8.94
C THR A 24 13.02 -12.01 -8.61
N THR A 25 14.11 -11.40 -9.04
CA THR A 25 15.45 -11.76 -8.55
C THR A 25 15.85 -10.76 -7.48
N ILE A 26 16.36 -11.25 -6.35
CA ILE A 26 16.81 -10.40 -5.24
C ILE A 26 18.31 -10.64 -5.04
N ALA A 27 19.11 -9.60 -5.25
CA ALA A 27 20.54 -9.66 -5.03
C ALA A 27 20.88 -9.60 -3.54
N VAL A 28 21.98 -10.24 -3.16
CA VAL A 28 22.46 -10.27 -1.78
C VAL A 28 22.73 -8.86 -1.25
N ASN A 29 22.27 -8.62 -0.02
CA ASN A 29 22.37 -7.34 0.69
C ASN A 29 21.82 -6.16 -0.12
N ALA A 30 20.86 -6.43 -1.00
CA ALA A 30 20.21 -5.44 -1.85
C ALA A 30 18.69 -5.65 -1.87
N GLU A 31 17.98 -4.61 -2.30
CA GLU A 31 16.57 -4.71 -2.59
C GLU A 31 16.32 -5.30 -3.99
N ALA A 32 15.15 -5.89 -4.20
CA ALA A 32 14.72 -6.27 -5.54
C ALA A 32 14.72 -5.06 -6.49
N SER A 33 15.24 -5.29 -7.69
CA SER A 33 15.36 -4.29 -8.75
C SER A 33 14.83 -4.88 -10.06
N PRO A 34 13.81 -4.27 -10.70
CA PRO A 34 13.11 -3.05 -10.27
C PRO A 34 12.29 -3.27 -8.98
N PRO A 35 11.98 -2.19 -8.22
CA PRO A 35 11.10 -2.29 -7.06
C PRO A 35 9.74 -2.87 -7.42
N LEU A 36 9.17 -3.69 -6.53
CA LEU A 36 7.89 -4.37 -6.76
C LEU A 36 6.72 -3.39 -6.82
N LEU A 37 6.75 -2.35 -5.98
CA LEU A 37 5.78 -1.27 -5.94
C LEU A 37 6.46 0.02 -5.47
N ASP A 38 6.45 1.06 -6.29
CA ASP A 38 6.85 2.41 -5.89
C ASP A 38 5.86 3.43 -6.44
N LEU A 39 4.86 3.76 -5.64
CA LEU A 39 3.84 4.76 -5.95
C LEU A 39 4.10 6.00 -5.11
N ARG A 40 4.21 7.15 -5.78
CA ARG A 40 4.40 8.45 -5.12
C ARG A 40 3.50 9.48 -5.75
N ARG A 41 3.03 10.43 -4.95
CA ARG A 41 2.26 11.60 -5.40
C ARG A 41 0.97 11.19 -6.16
N PHE A 42 0.06 10.53 -5.47
CA PHE A 42 -1.26 10.16 -5.99
C PHE A 42 -2.37 11.01 -5.33
N PRO A 43 -2.48 12.31 -5.67
CA PRO A 43 -3.42 13.22 -5.01
C PRO A 43 -4.88 12.80 -5.20
N GLY A 44 -5.69 13.03 -4.17
CA GLY A 44 -7.14 12.74 -4.20
C GLY A 44 -7.49 11.26 -4.17
N LYS A 45 -6.52 10.38 -3.97
CA LYS A 45 -6.71 8.93 -3.82
C LYS A 45 -6.19 8.46 -2.47
N LEU A 46 -6.84 7.46 -1.92
CA LEU A 46 -6.39 6.69 -0.77
C LEU A 46 -6.03 5.29 -1.28
N LEU A 47 -4.80 4.86 -1.01
CA LEU A 47 -4.35 3.52 -1.40
C LEU A 47 -4.29 2.64 -0.16
N ARG A 48 -4.66 1.36 -0.31
CA ARG A 48 -4.45 0.34 0.71
C ARG A 48 -3.66 -0.82 0.14
N LEU A 49 -2.48 -1.07 0.67
CA LEU A 49 -1.76 -2.31 0.41
C LEU A 49 -2.40 -3.42 1.24
N SER A 50 -2.79 -4.51 0.59
CA SER A 50 -3.45 -5.65 1.20
C SER A 50 -2.91 -6.98 0.67
N GLU A 51 -3.23 -8.07 1.37
CA GLU A 51 -3.09 -9.44 0.86
C GLU A 51 -1.67 -9.79 0.41
N ILE A 52 -0.67 -9.32 1.16
CA ILE A 52 0.73 -9.61 0.85
C ILE A 52 0.96 -11.10 1.07
N ALA A 53 1.31 -11.80 0.01
CA ALA A 53 1.79 -13.16 0.02
C ALA A 53 3.22 -13.19 -0.53
N VAL A 54 4.08 -13.93 0.13
CA VAL A 54 5.50 -14.00 -0.19
C VAL A 54 6.00 -15.41 0.05
N GLU A 55 6.96 -15.85 -0.76
CA GLU A 55 7.67 -17.10 -0.51
C GLU A 55 8.37 -17.03 0.86
N ARG A 56 8.18 -18.07 1.66
CA ARG A 56 8.72 -18.10 3.03
C ARG A 56 10.23 -18.28 3.00
N ASP A 57 10.95 -17.26 3.46
CA ASP A 57 12.42 -17.30 3.51
C ASP A 57 12.97 -16.51 4.70
N PRO A 58 13.72 -17.14 5.62
CA PRO A 58 14.25 -16.48 6.82
C PRO A 58 15.32 -15.42 6.52
N LEU A 59 15.75 -15.28 5.27
CA LEU A 59 16.75 -14.31 4.86
C LEU A 59 16.17 -13.18 4.02
N VAL A 60 14.87 -13.22 3.73
CA VAL A 60 14.19 -12.16 2.98
C VAL A 60 13.35 -11.33 3.93
N GLU A 61 13.49 -10.01 3.84
CA GLU A 61 12.73 -9.03 4.60
C GLU A 61 11.78 -8.26 3.68
N LEU A 62 10.59 -7.97 4.19
CA LEU A 62 9.61 -7.10 3.55
C LEU A 62 9.93 -5.65 3.92
N ARG A 63 10.17 -4.81 2.92
CA ARG A 63 10.35 -3.37 3.11
C ARG A 63 9.11 -2.64 2.64
N ILE A 64 8.33 -2.14 3.59
CA ILE A 64 7.12 -1.39 3.30
C ILE A 64 7.29 0.04 3.81
N ARG A 65 6.98 1.02 2.96
CA ARG A 65 6.96 2.43 3.35
C ARG A 65 5.65 3.05 2.91
N VAL A 66 4.99 3.68 3.88
CA VAL A 66 3.67 4.26 3.75
C VAL A 66 3.70 5.66 4.35
N ASP A 67 3.66 6.69 3.50
CA ASP A 67 3.81 8.09 3.90
C ASP A 67 5.05 8.28 4.80
N ASP A 68 4.84 8.68 6.06
CA ASP A 68 5.90 8.88 7.07
C ASP A 68 6.28 7.59 7.81
N LEU A 69 5.49 6.52 7.66
CA LEU A 69 5.72 5.22 8.28
C LEU A 69 6.69 4.39 7.43
N ARG A 70 7.68 3.80 8.09
CA ARG A 70 8.58 2.81 7.50
C ARG A 70 8.55 1.53 8.32
N LEU A 71 8.13 0.45 7.68
CA LEU A 71 8.25 -0.90 8.21
C LEU A 71 9.50 -1.52 7.58
N ASN A 72 10.64 -1.18 8.20
CA ASN A 72 11.98 -1.68 7.86
C ASN A 72 12.62 -2.39 9.07
N THR A 73 11.80 -3.02 9.92
CA THR A 73 12.27 -3.63 11.16
C THR A 73 12.68 -5.09 10.92
N PRO A 74 13.64 -5.64 11.71
CA PRO A 74 14.06 -7.04 11.61
C PRO A 74 12.92 -8.06 11.86
N ASN A 75 11.73 -7.60 12.29
CA ASN A 75 10.54 -8.41 12.49
C ASN A 75 9.67 -8.56 11.23
N SER A 76 10.05 -7.95 10.12
CA SER A 76 9.35 -8.03 8.83
C SER A 76 9.91 -9.13 7.94
N ASN A 77 10.35 -10.24 8.55
CA ASN A 77 10.99 -11.34 7.87
C ASN A 77 9.96 -12.26 7.20
N ALA A 78 10.17 -12.61 5.93
CA ALA A 78 9.31 -13.51 5.17
C ALA A 78 9.26 -14.92 5.78
N GLY A 79 10.31 -15.34 6.49
CA GLY A 79 10.35 -16.60 7.23
C GLY A 79 9.31 -16.72 8.36
N GLY A 80 8.78 -15.59 8.85
CA GLY A 80 7.71 -15.54 9.85
C GLY A 80 6.30 -15.55 9.28
N LEU A 81 6.14 -15.46 7.95
CA LEU A 81 4.84 -15.40 7.28
C LEU A 81 4.36 -16.79 6.83
N PHE A 82 3.07 -16.89 6.54
CA PHE A 82 2.50 -18.07 5.89
C PHE A 82 3.00 -18.14 4.44
N ASP A 83 3.54 -19.30 4.05
CA ASP A 83 4.17 -19.48 2.74
C ASP A 83 3.16 -19.28 1.61
N LEU A 84 3.37 -18.22 0.81
CA LEU A 84 2.53 -17.82 -0.33
C LEU A 84 1.03 -17.67 -0.02
N ALA A 85 0.65 -17.55 1.25
CA ALA A 85 -0.71 -17.23 1.64
C ALA A 85 -0.86 -15.73 1.88
N ALA A 86 -2.01 -15.19 1.47
CA ALA A 86 -2.34 -13.78 1.70
C ALA A 86 -2.41 -13.50 3.20
N ASN A 87 -1.53 -12.65 3.69
CA ASN A 87 -1.56 -12.18 5.07
C ASN A 87 -2.51 -10.98 5.18
N ASN A 88 -3.22 -10.85 6.29
CA ASN A 88 -4.16 -9.74 6.53
C ASN A 88 -3.45 -8.43 6.95
N PHE A 89 -2.32 -8.12 6.30
CA PHE A 89 -1.68 -6.81 6.44
C PHE A 89 -2.47 -5.79 5.64
N GLN A 90 -2.88 -4.72 6.29
CA GLN A 90 -3.52 -3.57 5.64
C GLN A 90 -2.75 -2.31 6.00
N MET A 91 -2.19 -1.64 4.99
CA MET A 91 -1.50 -0.36 5.19
C MET A 91 -2.08 0.71 4.28
N LEU A 92 -2.53 1.81 4.88
CA LEU A 92 -3.20 2.92 4.19
C LEU A 92 -2.22 4.05 3.89
N ALA A 93 -2.13 4.44 2.62
CA ALA A 93 -1.22 5.46 2.11
C ALA A 93 -1.98 6.61 1.46
N ARG A 94 -1.51 7.84 1.69
CA ARG A 94 -2.08 9.07 1.09
C ARG A 94 -1.18 9.72 0.05
N ASN A 95 0.12 9.47 0.10
CA ASN A 95 1.11 10.11 -0.75
C ASN A 95 2.21 9.16 -1.23
N ILE A 96 2.70 8.27 -0.37
CA ILE A 96 3.77 7.33 -0.71
C ILE A 96 3.32 5.93 -0.32
N LEU A 97 3.32 5.02 -1.29
CA LEU A 97 3.15 3.59 -1.06
C LEU A 97 4.28 2.84 -1.77
N PHE A 98 5.14 2.24 -0.97
CA PHE A 98 6.29 1.49 -1.45
C PHE A 98 6.29 0.11 -0.81
N TYR A 99 6.48 -0.91 -1.63
CA TYR A 99 6.70 -2.28 -1.19
C TYR A 99 7.84 -2.89 -2.00
N ASN A 100 8.80 -3.46 -1.29
CA ASN A 100 9.91 -4.18 -1.89
C ASN A 100 10.40 -5.31 -0.98
N LEU A 101 11.30 -6.14 -1.51
CA LEU A 101 11.95 -7.22 -0.78
C LEU A 101 13.43 -6.95 -0.64
N PHE A 102 14.03 -7.35 0.48
CA PHE A 102 15.46 -7.24 0.74
C PHE A 102 16.03 -8.59 1.14
N TYR A 103 17.14 -9.00 0.54
CA TYR A 103 17.80 -10.25 0.89
C TYR A 103 19.02 -9.98 1.78
N TYR A 104 18.96 -10.39 3.05
CA TYR A 104 20.08 -10.34 3.98
C TYR A 104 20.83 -11.67 4.01
N ASN A 105 22.14 -11.70 3.77
CA ASN A 105 22.92 -12.94 3.78
C ASN A 105 24.16 -12.84 4.69
N PRO A 106 24.24 -13.65 5.76
CA PRO A 106 25.37 -13.65 6.69
C PRO A 106 26.55 -14.59 6.31
N VAL A 107 26.78 -14.87 5.02
CA VAL A 107 27.91 -15.68 4.43
C VAL A 107 27.56 -17.16 4.14
N GLY A 108 27.99 -17.65 2.98
CA GLY A 108 27.93 -19.08 2.58
C GLY A 108 26.72 -19.50 1.74
N LEU A 109 25.87 -18.56 1.34
CA LEU A 109 24.64 -18.78 0.58
C LEU A 109 24.68 -18.06 -0.79
N PRO A 110 23.81 -18.44 -1.75
CA PRO A 110 23.83 -17.89 -3.11
C PRO A 110 23.79 -16.36 -3.15
N ALA A 111 24.46 -15.77 -4.15
CA ALA A 111 24.55 -14.32 -4.31
C ALA A 111 23.22 -13.66 -4.74
N THR A 112 22.27 -14.47 -5.22
CA THR A 112 20.92 -14.04 -5.59
C THR A 112 19.90 -15.07 -5.11
N LYS A 113 18.66 -14.60 -4.92
CA LYS A 113 17.47 -15.44 -4.91
C LYS A 113 16.71 -15.21 -6.19
N ASP A 114 16.81 -16.16 -7.11
CA ASP A 114 16.15 -16.09 -8.42
C ASP A 114 14.72 -16.63 -8.33
N ASN A 115 13.82 -16.15 -9.20
CA ASN A 115 12.42 -16.58 -9.26
C ASN A 115 11.65 -16.48 -7.93
N PHE A 116 12.03 -15.55 -7.07
CA PHE A 116 11.38 -15.35 -5.78
C PHE A 116 9.94 -14.84 -5.97
N ARG A 117 8.98 -15.53 -5.36
CA ARG A 117 7.55 -15.32 -5.61
C ARG A 117 6.92 -14.37 -4.60
N THR A 118 6.09 -13.46 -5.12
CA THR A 118 5.28 -12.58 -4.30
C THR A 118 4.00 -12.13 -5.02
N SER A 119 2.95 -11.89 -4.26
CA SER A 119 1.73 -11.23 -4.72
C SER A 119 1.18 -10.28 -3.65
N PHE A 120 0.46 -9.27 -4.09
CA PHE A 120 -0.18 -8.27 -3.23
C PHE A 120 -1.33 -7.59 -3.97
N GLY A 121 -2.24 -6.98 -3.21
CA GLY A 121 -3.32 -6.16 -3.72
C GLY A 121 -3.12 -4.68 -3.35
N VAL A 122 -3.46 -3.78 -4.26
CA VAL A 122 -3.58 -2.35 -3.97
C VAL A 122 -5.02 -1.95 -4.17
N TRP A 123 -5.75 -1.70 -3.08
CA TRP A 123 -7.06 -1.06 -3.19
C TRP A 123 -6.88 0.43 -3.44
N VAL A 124 -7.63 0.95 -4.39
CA VAL A 124 -7.65 2.36 -4.75
C VAL A 124 -9.03 2.91 -4.44
N GLN A 125 -9.08 3.98 -3.66
CA GLN A 125 -10.32 4.68 -3.33
C GLN A 125 -10.18 6.16 -3.66
N LYS A 126 -11.24 6.76 -4.20
CA LYS A 126 -11.29 8.21 -4.40
C LYS A 126 -11.67 8.89 -3.08
N LEU A 127 -10.86 9.87 -2.66
CA LEU A 127 -11.13 10.63 -1.44
C LEU A 127 -12.32 11.57 -1.64
N THR A 128 -13.32 11.47 -0.76
CA THR A 128 -14.42 12.44 -0.67
C THR A 128 -14.02 13.66 0.18
N VAL A 129 -14.84 14.72 0.16
CA VAL A 129 -14.64 15.90 1.04
C VAL A 129 -14.63 15.49 2.52
N ALA A 130 -15.52 14.57 2.92
CA ALA A 130 -15.57 14.05 4.27
C ALA A 130 -14.28 13.31 4.65
N ASP A 131 -13.73 12.51 3.73
CA ASP A 131 -12.49 11.77 3.97
C ASP A 131 -11.29 12.69 4.10
N LYS A 132 -11.22 13.73 3.25
CA LYS A 132 -10.17 14.74 3.31
C LYS A 132 -10.19 15.49 4.63
N LEU A 133 -11.37 15.92 5.08
CA LEU A 133 -11.53 16.58 6.38
C LEU A 133 -11.09 15.68 7.54
N LYS A 134 -11.49 14.41 7.54
CA LYS A 134 -11.07 13.44 8.57
C LYS A 134 -9.57 13.13 8.54
N LEU A 135 -8.95 13.11 7.35
CA LEU A 135 -7.53 12.80 7.17
C LEU A 135 -6.62 14.04 7.26
N GLY A 136 -7.18 15.23 7.53
CA GLY A 136 -6.44 16.50 7.59
C GLY A 136 -5.87 16.94 6.24
N VAL A 137 -6.43 16.47 5.13
CA VAL A 137 -6.01 16.83 3.78
C VAL A 137 -6.67 18.16 3.38
N PRO A 138 -5.92 19.15 2.87
CA PRO A 138 -6.49 20.43 2.47
C PRO A 138 -7.51 20.26 1.33
N LEU A 139 -8.66 20.93 1.48
CA LEU A 139 -9.70 20.99 0.46
C LEU A 139 -9.35 21.98 -0.66
N THR A 140 -9.74 21.64 -1.89
CA THR A 140 -9.73 22.61 -3.00
C THR A 140 -10.81 23.69 -2.81
N ASN A 141 -10.78 24.77 -3.60
CA ASN A 141 -11.78 25.83 -3.48
C ASN A 141 -13.20 25.31 -3.74
N ASP A 142 -13.38 24.51 -4.80
CA ASP A 142 -14.66 23.88 -5.13
C ASP A 142 -15.15 22.96 -4.00
N GLU A 143 -14.24 22.25 -3.33
CA GLU A 143 -14.58 21.38 -2.20
C GLU A 143 -14.97 22.17 -0.95
N LYS A 144 -14.43 23.37 -0.76
CA LYS A 144 -14.83 24.28 0.33
C LYS A 144 -16.21 24.87 0.09
N GLU A 145 -16.54 25.18 -1.16
CA GLU A 145 -17.89 25.63 -1.53
C GLU A 145 -18.91 24.52 -1.27
N LEU A 146 -18.58 23.29 -1.66
CA LEU A 146 -19.41 22.11 -1.39
C LEU A 146 -19.55 21.82 0.11
N ASP A 147 -18.48 21.98 0.90
CA ASP A 147 -18.54 21.87 2.36
C ASP A 147 -19.48 22.91 2.98
N LYS A 148 -19.44 24.15 2.48
CA LYS A 148 -20.30 25.24 2.96
C LYS A 148 -21.77 25.02 2.60
N GLU A 149 -22.04 24.49 1.40
CA GLU A 149 -23.39 24.19 0.92
C GLU A 149 -24.02 23.02 1.68
N LEU A 150 -23.28 21.91 1.83
CA LEU A 150 -23.79 20.66 2.41
C LEU A 150 -23.53 20.53 3.92
N GLY A 151 -22.76 21.43 4.53
CA GLY A 151 -22.44 21.40 5.96
C GLY A 151 -21.69 20.14 6.40
N ILE A 152 -20.77 19.65 5.56
CA ILE A 152 -20.09 18.35 5.74
C ILE A 152 -19.18 18.38 6.97
N SER A 153 -18.44 19.48 7.17
CA SER A 153 -17.56 19.73 8.32
C SER A 153 -18.28 19.54 9.65
N LYS A 154 -19.48 20.11 9.80
CA LYS A 154 -20.31 19.94 11.01
C LYS A 154 -20.72 18.49 11.23
N SER A 155 -20.97 17.75 10.15
CA SER A 155 -21.36 16.33 10.22
C SER A 155 -20.17 15.41 10.54
N VAL A 156 -18.97 15.76 10.06
CA VAL A 156 -17.70 15.09 10.41
C VAL A 156 -17.35 15.33 11.88
N GLU A 157 -17.42 16.57 12.36
CA GLU A 157 -17.15 16.94 13.76
C GLU A 157 -18.08 16.22 14.74
N LYS A 158 -19.36 16.09 14.38
CA LYS A 158 -20.36 15.35 15.17
C LYS A 158 -20.21 13.83 15.09
N GLY A 159 -19.31 13.32 14.23
CA GLY A 159 -19.08 11.88 14.04
C GLY A 159 -20.24 11.14 13.35
N ILE A 160 -21.16 11.86 12.68
CA ILE A 160 -22.36 11.28 12.06
C ILE A 160 -22.02 10.62 10.72
N LEU A 161 -20.97 11.10 10.05
CA LEU A 161 -20.51 10.50 8.80
C LEU A 161 -19.65 9.26 9.06
N PRO A 162 -19.82 8.18 8.27
CA PRO A 162 -19.00 6.99 8.39
C PRO A 162 -17.51 7.33 8.20
N LEU A 163 -16.64 6.53 8.80
CA LEU A 163 -15.21 6.63 8.52
C LEU A 163 -14.97 6.32 7.03
N PRO A 164 -13.96 6.94 6.38
CA PRO A 164 -13.52 6.50 5.07
C PRO A 164 -13.37 4.99 5.11
N ASP A 165 -13.97 4.28 4.15
CA ASP A 165 -14.09 2.82 4.17
C ASP A 165 -12.80 2.17 4.69
N ARG A 166 -12.87 1.70 5.95
CA ARG A 166 -11.96 0.65 6.45
C ARG A 166 -12.36 -0.72 5.88
N GLY A 167 -13.19 -0.75 4.84
CA GLY A 167 -13.92 -1.92 4.34
C GLY A 167 -12.99 -3.09 4.01
N LEU A 168 -12.93 -4.09 4.87
CA LEU A 168 -13.88 -5.22 4.87
C LEU A 168 -13.41 -6.20 5.96
N HIS A 169 -14.24 -6.38 6.99
CA HIS A 169 -14.22 -7.63 7.75
C HIS A 169 -14.84 -8.70 6.85
N ILE A 170 -14.01 -9.43 6.12
CA ILE A 170 -14.28 -10.82 5.73
C ILE A 170 -13.06 -11.63 6.15
#